data_AF-A0A432ME72-F1
#
_entry.id   AF-A0A432ME72-F1
#
_cell.length_a   1.000
_cell.length_b   1.000
_cell.length_c   1.000
_cell.angle_alpha   90.00
_cell.angle_beta   90.00
_cell.angle_gamma   90.00
#
_symmetry.space_group_name_H-M   'P 1'
#
loop_
_entity.id
_entity.type
_entity.pdbx_description
1 polymer ?
#
loop_
_entity_poly.entity_id
_entity_poly.type
_entity_poly.pdbx_seq_one_letter_code
_entity_poly.pdbx_strand_id
1 'polypeptide(L)'
;MGRDGDRYVAATLEGFIQQLAVSYVKNGYVFYVTGCVPAGKDPREVDRKLVEKYGVGVSKWVRARRKRAGLANVQYLRFERHFVLLATHGAHRFFEQEAAVIRDCRRVPIKFGGYAVSHRGGHACVRIEREQYNLLKSYLVDLATRRSAATLESLFHGLPFEPYAPVREQLLAILRAVNRARKAAGFEPVSARCLRLRRRVLRPFVRAGPIRCLPESDRTRPTLVGDRRG
;
A
#
# COMPACT_ATOMS: atom_id res chain seq x y z
N MET A 1 -20.41 -26.20 0.90
CA MET A 1 -19.45 -25.36 1.65
C MET A 1 -18.23 -25.11 0.76
N GLY A 2 -18.13 -23.95 0.12
CA GLY A 2 -17.10 -23.71 -0.90
C GLY A 2 -16.55 -22.28 -0.84
N ARG A 3 -15.26 -22.18 -0.48
CA ARG A 3 -14.30 -21.11 -0.84
C ARG A 3 -14.84 -19.67 -0.89
N ASP A 4 -15.24 -19.11 0.24
CA ASP A 4 -15.20 -17.65 0.42
C ASP A 4 -13.86 -17.28 1.06
N GLY A 5 -12.85 -17.02 0.23
CA GLY A 5 -11.60 -16.45 0.71
C GLY A 5 -11.88 -15.15 1.46
N ASP A 6 -11.24 -14.95 2.62
CA ASP A 6 -11.49 -13.84 3.54
C ASP A 6 -11.54 -12.48 2.80
N ARG A 7 -12.74 -12.00 2.48
CA ARG A 7 -12.99 -10.82 1.60
C ARG A 7 -12.57 -9.47 2.21
N TYR A 8 -11.85 -9.52 3.32
CA TYR A 8 -11.40 -8.39 4.12
C TYR A 8 -9.94 -8.55 4.59
N VAL A 9 -9.24 -9.65 4.27
CA VAL A 9 -7.84 -9.85 4.65
C VAL A 9 -6.96 -9.71 3.42
N ALA A 10 -6.26 -8.58 3.32
CA ALA A 10 -5.32 -8.35 2.25
C ALA A 10 -4.11 -9.29 2.38
N ALA A 11 -3.64 -9.81 1.25
CA ALA A 11 -2.50 -10.71 1.19
C ALA A 11 -1.14 -9.98 1.09
N THR A 12 -1.14 -8.73 0.61
CA THR A 12 0.04 -7.86 0.54
C THR A 12 -0.31 -6.43 0.94
N LEU A 13 0.69 -5.65 1.33
CA LEU A 13 0.54 -4.23 1.65
C LEU A 13 -0.03 -3.45 0.46
N GLU A 14 0.46 -3.72 -0.76
CA GLU A 14 -0.01 -3.06 -1.97
C GLU A 14 -1.48 -3.40 -2.26
N GLY A 15 -1.88 -4.66 -2.03
CA GLY A 15 -3.26 -5.10 -2.11
C GLY A 15 -4.14 -4.38 -1.10
N PHE A 16 -3.66 -4.22 0.13
CA PHE A 16 -4.34 -3.47 1.19
C PHE A 16 -4.56 -2.01 0.77
N ILE A 17 -3.50 -1.31 0.31
CA ILE A 17 -3.60 0.09 -0.12
C ILE A 17 -4.49 0.23 -1.35
N GLN A 18 -4.42 -0.71 -2.31
CA GLN A 18 -5.31 -0.75 -3.47
C GLN A 18 -6.77 -0.85 -3.05
N GLN A 19 -7.09 -1.79 -2.16
CA GLN A 19 -8.46 -2.00 -1.70
C GLN A 19 -8.97 -0.78 -0.92
N LEU A 20 -8.14 -0.24 -0.02
CA LEU A 20 -8.43 0.96 0.75
C LEU A 20 -8.76 2.15 -0.16
N ALA A 21 -7.87 2.46 -1.11
CA ALA A 21 -8.02 3.63 -1.95
C ALA A 21 -9.12 3.47 -3.01
N VAL A 22 -9.10 2.37 -3.76
CA VAL A 22 -9.95 2.19 -4.96
C VAL A 22 -11.36 1.74 -4.60
N SER A 23 -11.52 0.88 -3.60
CA SER A 23 -12.81 0.25 -3.28
C SER A 23 -13.55 0.98 -2.16
N TYR A 24 -12.85 1.58 -1.20
CA TYR A 24 -13.49 2.21 -0.04
C TYR A 24 -13.42 3.74 -0.10
N VAL A 25 -12.23 4.31 0.01
CA VAL A 25 -12.08 5.78 0.10
C VAL A 25 -12.72 6.46 -1.10
N LYS A 26 -12.43 6.01 -2.33
CA LYS A 26 -13.08 6.52 -3.56
C LYS A 26 -14.61 6.51 -3.52
N ASN A 27 -15.21 5.53 -2.85
CA ASN A 27 -16.66 5.32 -2.79
C ASN A 27 -17.33 6.00 -1.57
N GLY A 28 -16.63 6.91 -0.90
CA GLY A 28 -17.19 7.73 0.18
C GLY A 28 -17.12 7.12 1.57
N TYR A 29 -16.30 6.08 1.76
CA TYR A 29 -15.94 5.59 3.09
C TYR A 29 -14.87 6.51 3.70
N VAL A 30 -15.31 7.64 4.24
CA VAL A 30 -14.43 8.73 4.68
C VAL A 30 -14.14 8.72 6.17
N PHE A 31 -15.01 8.12 6.98
CA PHE A 31 -14.78 7.97 8.42
C PHE A 31 -14.05 6.67 8.68
N TYR A 32 -13.06 6.68 9.57
CA TYR A 32 -12.26 5.49 9.83
C TYR A 32 -11.74 5.42 11.26
N VAL A 33 -11.46 4.18 11.67
CA VAL A 33 -10.71 3.83 12.88
C VAL A 33 -9.63 2.84 12.48
N THR A 34 -8.42 3.06 12.98
CA THR A 34 -7.27 2.15 12.79
C THR A 34 -6.97 1.42 14.09
N GLY A 35 -6.59 0.16 14.03
CA GLY A 35 -6.13 -0.58 15.19
C GLY A 35 -5.13 -1.67 14.84
N CYS A 36 -4.54 -2.27 15.88
CA CYS A 36 -3.67 -3.43 15.76
C CYS A 36 -4.22 -4.55 16.65
N VAL A 37 -4.33 -5.76 16.12
CA VAL A 37 -4.65 -6.93 16.93
C VAL A 37 -3.48 -7.20 17.87
N PRO A 38 -3.70 -7.33 19.20
CA PRO A 38 -2.65 -7.63 20.18
C PRO A 38 -1.98 -8.99 19.92
N ALA A 39 -0.66 -9.09 20.16
CA ALA A 39 0.17 -10.25 19.81
C ALA A 39 -0.37 -11.59 20.36
N GLY A 40 -0.98 -11.61 21.55
CA GLY A 40 -1.56 -12.81 22.17
C GLY A 40 -2.98 -13.18 21.72
N LYS A 41 -3.62 -12.38 20.86
CA LYS A 41 -4.97 -12.67 20.35
C LYS A 41 -4.92 -13.19 18.92
N ASP A 42 -5.72 -14.21 18.61
CA ASP A 42 -5.93 -14.65 17.23
C ASP A 42 -6.61 -13.53 16.41
N PRO A 43 -5.97 -13.01 15.34
CA PRO A 43 -6.58 -12.04 14.46
C PRO A 43 -7.94 -12.48 13.90
N ARG A 44 -8.13 -13.78 13.63
CA ARG A 44 -9.39 -14.28 13.04
C ARG A 44 -10.57 -14.16 14.00
N GLU A 45 -10.33 -14.30 15.30
CA GLU A 45 -11.37 -14.07 16.31
C GLU A 45 -11.80 -12.61 16.37
N VAL A 46 -10.82 -11.70 16.32
CA VAL A 46 -11.08 -10.26 16.29
C VAL A 46 -11.81 -9.88 15.01
N ASP A 47 -11.43 -10.45 13.87
CA ASP A 47 -12.12 -10.26 12.60
C ASP A 47 -13.59 -10.63 12.69
N ARG A 48 -13.90 -11.85 13.17
CA ARG A 48 -15.28 -12.33 13.33
C ARG A 48 -16.08 -11.39 14.22
N LYS A 49 -15.52 -11.02 15.38
CA LYS A 49 -16.15 -10.08 16.32
C LYS A 49 -16.44 -8.74 15.67
N LEU A 50 -15.49 -8.14 14.94
CA LEU A 50 -15.68 -6.84 14.29
C LEU A 50 -16.66 -6.90 13.12
N VAL A 51 -16.61 -7.97 12.32
CA VAL A 51 -17.51 -8.19 11.17
C VAL A 51 -18.95 -8.31 11.65
N GLU A 52 -19.20 -9.12 12.69
CA GLU A 52 -20.51 -9.30 13.30
C GLU A 52 -20.98 -8.02 14.02
N LYS A 53 -20.10 -7.45 14.86
CA LYS A 53 -20.36 -6.22 15.64
C LYS A 53 -20.62 -5.00 14.76
N TYR A 54 -20.18 -4.95 13.50
CA TYR A 54 -20.49 -3.82 12.63
C TYR A 54 -21.30 -4.19 11.39
N GLY A 55 -21.74 -5.44 11.27
CA GLY A 55 -22.54 -5.91 10.13
C GLY A 55 -21.84 -5.69 8.80
N VAL A 56 -20.54 -6.01 8.76
CA VAL A 56 -19.70 -5.88 7.56
C VAL A 56 -20.07 -6.97 6.55
N GLY A 57 -19.85 -6.71 5.27
CA GLY A 57 -20.00 -7.74 4.23
C GLY A 57 -21.42 -7.87 3.67
N VAL A 58 -22.35 -6.96 4.01
CA VAL A 58 -23.68 -6.92 3.40
C VAL A 58 -23.61 -6.71 1.87
N SER A 59 -24.58 -7.24 1.14
CA SER A 59 -24.60 -7.20 -0.33
C SER A 59 -24.64 -5.77 -0.89
N LYS A 60 -24.24 -5.59 -2.17
CA LYS A 60 -24.29 -4.27 -2.84
C LYS A 60 -25.68 -3.63 -2.77
N TRP A 61 -26.73 -4.44 -2.89
CA TRP A 61 -28.12 -4.00 -2.87
C TRP A 61 -28.55 -3.54 -1.48
N VAL A 62 -28.14 -4.27 -0.44
CA VAL A 62 -28.37 -3.87 0.95
C VAL A 62 -27.66 -2.55 1.25
N ARG A 63 -26.41 -2.36 0.79
CA ARG A 63 -25.68 -1.09 0.97
C ARG A 63 -26.39 0.08 0.29
N ALA A 64 -26.87 -0.11 -0.94
CA ALA A 64 -27.61 0.91 -1.67
C ALA A 64 -28.93 1.27 -0.97
N ARG A 65 -29.67 0.27 -0.46
CA ARG A 65 -30.89 0.51 0.33
C ARG A 65 -30.60 1.27 1.63
N ARG A 66 -29.57 0.87 2.38
CA ARG A 66 -29.13 1.56 3.60
C ARG A 66 -28.78 3.01 3.33
N LYS A 67 -28.00 3.29 2.28
CA LYS A 67 -27.63 4.65 1.89
C LYS A 67 -28.86 5.53 1.59
N ARG A 68 -29.88 4.97 0.92
CA ARG A 68 -31.16 5.69 0.65
C ARG A 68 -31.95 5.96 1.93
N ALA A 69 -31.87 5.07 2.90
CA ALA A 69 -32.51 5.21 4.21
C ALA A 69 -31.70 6.07 5.21
N GLY A 70 -30.63 6.74 4.77
CA GLY A 70 -29.77 7.53 5.66
C GLY A 70 -28.88 6.72 6.62
N LEU A 71 -28.78 5.41 6.42
CA LEU A 71 -27.96 4.51 7.23
C LEU A 71 -26.54 4.39 6.67
N ALA A 72 -25.55 4.38 7.56
CA ALA A 72 -24.16 4.19 7.16
C ALA A 72 -23.84 2.72 6.84
N ASN A 73 -22.86 2.55 5.96
CA ASN A 73 -22.27 1.26 5.64
C ASN A 73 -20.86 1.19 6.22
N VAL A 74 -20.52 0.05 6.83
CA VAL A 74 -19.19 -0.19 7.40
C VAL A 74 -18.46 -1.26 6.60
N GLN A 75 -17.15 -1.07 6.42
CA GLN A 75 -16.22 -2.02 5.83
C GLN A 75 -15.07 -2.27 6.80
N TYR A 76 -14.55 -3.50 6.73
CA TYR A 76 -13.40 -3.94 7.49
C TYR A 76 -12.31 -4.37 6.51
N LEU A 77 -11.08 -3.97 6.79
CA LEU A 77 -9.91 -4.38 6.03
C LEU A 77 -8.74 -4.62 6.98
N ARG A 78 -8.08 -5.76 6.86
CA ARG A 78 -6.91 -6.14 7.66
C ARG A 78 -5.75 -6.53 6.76
N PHE A 79 -4.54 -6.14 7.15
CA PHE A 79 -3.28 -6.69 6.63
C PHE A 79 -2.41 -7.06 7.83
N GLU A 80 -1.98 -8.33 7.88
CA GLU A 80 -1.32 -8.89 9.06
C GLU A 80 -2.14 -8.64 10.34
N ARG A 81 -1.60 -7.91 11.31
CA ARG A 81 -2.31 -7.54 12.55
C ARG A 81 -2.92 -6.15 12.49
N HIS A 82 -2.60 -5.34 11.50
CA HIS A 82 -3.15 -3.99 11.36
C HIS A 82 -4.51 -4.04 10.66
N PHE A 83 -5.49 -3.33 11.21
CA PHE A 83 -6.82 -3.24 10.62
C PHE A 83 -7.36 -1.83 10.56
N VAL A 84 -8.30 -1.64 9.63
CA VAL A 84 -9.05 -0.40 9.44
C VAL A 84 -10.52 -0.73 9.33
N LEU A 85 -11.33 -0.07 10.15
CA LEU A 85 -12.77 0.04 9.97
C LEU A 85 -13.06 1.34 9.25
N LEU A 86 -13.87 1.29 8.19
CA LEU A 86 -14.30 2.48 7.46
C LEU A 86 -15.82 2.55 7.39
N ALA A 87 -16.36 3.76 7.50
CA ALA A 87 -17.78 4.03 7.40
C ALA A 87 -18.10 5.12 6.37
N THR A 88 -19.22 4.96 5.68
CA THR A 88 -19.87 6.07 4.96
C THR A 88 -20.61 6.97 5.95
N HIS A 89 -21.03 8.14 5.49
CA HIS A 89 -21.97 8.97 6.26
C HIS A 89 -23.31 8.24 6.47
N GLY A 90 -23.96 8.49 7.60
CA GLY A 90 -25.28 7.97 7.98
C GLY A 90 -25.34 7.42 9.41
N ALA A 91 -26.53 7.09 9.89
CA ALA A 91 -26.71 6.51 11.22
C ALA A 91 -26.17 5.06 11.27
N HIS A 92 -25.36 4.75 12.29
CA HIS A 92 -24.86 3.41 12.57
C HIS A 92 -24.18 3.37 13.95
N ARG A 93 -24.29 2.24 14.66
CA ARG A 93 -23.61 1.96 15.95
C ARG A 93 -22.09 2.21 15.96
N PHE A 94 -21.47 2.28 14.78
CA PHE A 94 -20.05 2.65 14.63
C PHE A 94 -19.78 4.07 15.16
N PHE A 95 -20.65 5.02 14.83
CA PHE A 95 -20.49 6.42 15.25
C PHE A 95 -20.78 6.63 16.74
N GLU A 96 -21.60 5.77 17.34
CA GLU A 96 -21.89 5.81 18.77
C GLU A 96 -20.73 5.19 19.58
N GLN A 97 -20.26 4.02 19.18
CA GLN A 97 -19.31 3.24 20.00
C GLN A 97 -17.85 3.63 19.80
N GLU A 98 -17.49 4.13 18.62
CA GLU A 98 -16.11 4.54 18.30
C GLU A 98 -15.94 6.06 18.26
N ALA A 99 -16.94 6.82 18.74
CA ALA A 99 -17.03 8.28 18.64
C ALA A 99 -15.72 9.01 18.99
N ALA A 100 -15.07 8.58 20.07
CA ALA A 100 -13.86 9.20 20.59
C ALA A 100 -12.61 9.04 19.70
N VAL A 101 -12.59 8.01 18.85
CA VAL A 101 -11.40 7.63 18.05
C VAL A 101 -11.63 7.73 16.54
N ILE A 102 -12.85 8.04 16.10
CA ILE A 102 -13.17 8.23 14.69
C ILE A 102 -12.38 9.40 14.12
N ARG A 103 -11.77 9.16 12.96
CA ARG A 103 -11.10 10.16 12.14
C ARG A 103 -11.77 10.27 10.79
N ASP A 104 -11.58 11.42 10.14
CA ASP A 104 -12.08 11.69 8.80
C ASP A 104 -10.90 11.77 7.82
N CYS A 105 -10.86 10.86 6.83
CA CYS A 105 -9.78 10.78 5.84
C CYS A 105 -9.71 11.97 4.87
N ARG A 106 -10.72 12.85 4.88
CA ARG A 106 -10.69 14.14 4.20
C ARG A 106 -9.80 15.15 4.92
N ARG A 107 -9.68 15.03 6.25
CA ARG A 107 -8.91 15.94 7.12
C ARG A 107 -7.58 15.31 7.57
N VAL A 108 -7.64 14.07 8.03
CA VAL A 108 -6.51 13.31 8.56
C VAL A 108 -6.31 12.06 7.71
N PRO A 109 -5.24 11.94 6.90
CA PRO A 109 -5.05 10.79 6.03
C PRO A 109 -4.86 9.49 6.82
N ILE A 110 -5.32 8.39 6.27
CA ILE A 110 -5.04 7.04 6.77
C ILE A 110 -3.58 6.72 6.44
N LYS A 111 -2.74 6.62 7.47
CA LYS A 111 -1.31 6.33 7.34
C LYS A 111 -1.05 4.84 7.58
N PHE A 112 -0.46 4.15 6.62
CA PHE A 112 -0.06 2.75 6.78
C PHE A 112 1.00 2.33 5.76
N GLY A 113 2.00 1.55 6.18
CA GLY A 113 3.04 0.99 5.30
C GLY A 113 3.82 2.03 4.48
N GLY A 114 4.07 3.22 5.06
CA GLY A 114 4.73 4.33 4.35
C GLY A 114 3.83 5.11 3.39
N TYR A 115 2.54 4.78 3.29
CA TYR A 115 1.56 5.52 2.51
C TYR A 115 0.67 6.40 3.38
N ALA A 116 0.15 7.46 2.77
CA ALA A 116 -0.93 8.28 3.28
C ALA A 116 -2.10 8.29 2.27
N VAL A 117 -3.27 7.79 2.69
CA VAL A 117 -4.48 7.71 1.87
C VAL A 117 -5.52 8.71 2.37
N SER A 118 -6.00 9.60 1.50
CA SER A 118 -7.00 10.61 1.82
C SER A 118 -8.08 10.70 0.75
N HIS A 119 -9.21 11.34 1.07
CA HIS A 119 -10.24 11.68 0.10
C HIS A 119 -10.21 13.18 -0.20
N ARG A 120 -9.86 13.58 -1.43
CA ARG A 120 -9.73 14.98 -1.85
C ARG A 120 -10.38 15.21 -3.20
N GLY A 121 -11.18 16.27 -3.33
CA GLY A 121 -11.81 16.65 -4.59
C GLY A 121 -12.66 15.56 -5.24
N GLY A 122 -13.33 14.72 -4.44
CA GLY A 122 -14.12 13.59 -4.96
C GLY A 122 -13.30 12.34 -5.35
N HIS A 123 -11.99 12.34 -5.07
CA HIS A 123 -11.09 11.25 -5.46
C HIS A 123 -10.28 10.72 -4.27
N ALA A 124 -9.93 9.44 -4.33
CA ALA A 124 -8.93 8.87 -3.44
C ALA A 124 -7.53 9.36 -3.86
N CYS A 125 -6.81 9.95 -2.91
CA CYS A 125 -5.45 10.46 -3.07
C CYS A 125 -4.50 9.61 -2.23
N VAL A 126 -3.61 8.86 -2.90
CA VAL A 126 -2.58 8.03 -2.27
C VAL A 126 -1.23 8.68 -2.48
N ARG A 127 -0.51 8.94 -1.39
CA ARG A 127 0.80 9.61 -1.36
C ARG A 127 1.78 8.78 -0.54
N ILE A 128 3.07 9.03 -0.72
CA ILE A 128 4.08 8.67 0.29
C ILE A 128 3.82 9.52 1.53
N GLU A 129 3.80 8.89 2.70
CA GLU A 129 3.65 9.54 4.00
C GLU A 129 4.70 10.66 4.16
N ARG A 130 4.35 11.76 4.83
CA ARG A 130 5.15 12.99 4.82
C ARG A 130 6.56 12.80 5.38
N GLU A 131 6.69 12.14 6.52
CA GLU A 131 7.98 11.87 7.16
C GLU A 131 8.79 10.90 6.31
N GLN A 132 8.15 9.83 5.81
CA GLN A 132 8.79 8.88 4.91
C GLN A 132 9.29 9.54 3.62
N TYR A 133 8.50 10.46 3.05
CA TYR A 133 8.88 11.24 1.87
C TYR A 133 10.09 12.13 2.15
N ASN A 134 10.09 12.82 3.28
CA ASN A 134 11.20 13.70 3.66
C ASN A 134 12.49 12.91 3.91
N LEU A 135 12.40 11.78 4.61
CA LEU A 135 13.53 10.89 4.86
C LEU A 135 14.10 10.37 3.53
N LEU A 136 13.24 9.85 2.65
CA LEU A 136 13.64 9.35 1.34
C LEU A 136 14.30 10.44 0.48
N LYS A 137 13.71 11.64 0.46
CA LYS A 137 14.25 12.79 -0.26
C LYS A 137 15.64 13.17 0.27
N SER A 138 15.79 13.30 1.58
CA SER A 138 17.05 13.65 2.22
C SER A 138 18.14 12.64 1.89
N TYR A 139 17.83 11.34 2.03
CA TYR A 139 18.74 10.25 1.73
C TYR A 139 19.23 10.27 0.27
N LEU A 140 18.31 10.37 -0.69
CA LEU A 140 18.68 10.34 -2.11
C LEU A 140 19.43 11.61 -2.55
N VAL A 141 19.11 12.76 -1.97
CA VAL A 141 19.84 14.01 -2.24
C VAL A 141 21.25 13.99 -1.64
N ASP A 142 21.44 13.43 -0.44
CA ASP A 142 22.78 13.26 0.15
C ASP A 142 23.68 12.35 -0.71
N LEU A 143 23.10 11.29 -1.29
CA LEU A 143 23.82 10.39 -2.20
C LEU A 143 24.08 10.98 -3.59
N ALA A 144 23.44 12.11 -3.94
CA ALA A 144 23.44 12.64 -5.31
C ALA A 144 24.84 12.89 -5.85
N THR A 145 25.76 13.38 -5.02
CA THR A 145 27.15 13.69 -5.40
C THR A 145 28.16 12.62 -4.97
N ARG A 146 27.72 11.61 -4.20
CA ARG A 146 28.58 10.55 -3.65
C ARG A 146 28.52 9.25 -4.44
N ARG A 147 27.51 9.09 -5.29
CA ARG A 147 27.24 7.85 -6.03
C ARG A 147 27.08 8.10 -7.53
N SER A 148 27.31 7.06 -8.31
CA SER A 148 27.12 7.11 -9.77
C SER A 148 25.63 7.23 -10.12
N ALA A 149 25.34 7.70 -11.34
CA ALA A 149 23.98 7.74 -11.85
C ALA A 149 23.33 6.34 -11.82
N ALA A 150 24.07 5.30 -12.26
CA ALA A 150 23.58 3.92 -12.28
C ALA A 150 23.16 3.40 -10.88
N THR A 151 23.93 3.73 -9.83
CA THR A 151 23.56 3.37 -8.45
C THR A 151 22.27 4.07 -8.04
N LEU A 152 22.12 5.36 -8.33
CA LEU A 152 20.90 6.11 -8.02
C LEU A 152 19.69 5.57 -8.80
N GLU A 153 19.87 5.19 -10.07
CA GLU A 153 18.80 4.57 -10.88
C GLU A 153 18.30 3.26 -10.28
N SER A 154 19.22 2.42 -9.81
CA SER A 154 18.88 1.16 -9.13
C SER A 154 18.13 1.41 -7.82
N LEU A 155 18.52 2.43 -7.05
CA LEU A 155 17.80 2.84 -5.84
C LEU A 155 16.38 3.31 -6.16
N PHE A 156 16.20 4.16 -7.17
CA PHE A 156 14.87 4.62 -7.61
C PHE A 156 13.99 3.45 -8.10
N HIS A 157 14.58 2.49 -8.81
CA HIS A 157 13.86 1.34 -9.33
C HIS A 157 13.38 0.40 -8.21
N GLY A 158 14.20 0.24 -7.16
CA GLY A 158 13.93 -0.62 -6.02
C GLY A 158 12.97 -0.05 -4.97
N LEU A 159 12.46 1.17 -5.14
CA LEU A 159 11.57 1.78 -4.16
C LEU A 159 10.25 0.98 -4.01
N PRO A 160 9.82 0.66 -2.77
CA PRO A 160 8.66 -0.19 -2.51
C PRO A 160 7.33 0.58 -2.59
N PHE A 161 7.21 1.51 -3.55
CA PHE A 161 6.03 2.35 -3.71
C PHE A 161 5.28 2.04 -5.00
N GLU A 162 4.00 1.70 -4.86
CA GLU A 162 3.11 1.54 -6.00
C GLU A 162 2.82 2.89 -6.66
N PRO A 163 2.86 2.98 -8.00
CA PRO A 163 2.89 4.25 -8.70
C PRO A 163 1.50 4.85 -8.91
N TYR A 164 0.85 5.22 -7.81
CA TYR A 164 -0.30 6.13 -7.83
C TYR A 164 0.11 7.50 -8.39
N ALA A 165 -0.82 8.22 -9.03
CA ALA A 165 -0.49 9.51 -9.64
C ALA A 165 0.23 10.48 -8.69
N PRO A 166 -0.23 10.71 -7.43
CA PRO A 166 0.49 11.59 -6.51
C PRO A 166 1.84 11.01 -6.03
N VAL A 167 1.97 9.68 -5.91
CA VAL A 167 3.25 9.02 -5.60
C VAL A 167 4.25 9.26 -6.71
N ARG A 168 3.85 9.12 -7.98
CA ARG A 168 4.70 9.39 -9.14
C ARG A 168 5.18 10.84 -9.16
N GLU A 169 4.30 11.79 -8.89
CA GLU A 169 4.65 13.21 -8.77
C GLU A 169 5.68 13.46 -7.66
N GLN A 170 5.50 12.82 -6.50
CA GLN A 170 6.45 12.87 -5.39
C GLN A 170 7.82 12.32 -5.79
N LEU A 171 7.87 11.15 -6.43
CA LEU A 171 9.12 10.54 -6.90
C LEU A 171 9.82 11.39 -7.96
N LEU A 172 9.07 11.96 -8.91
CA LEU A 172 9.60 12.91 -9.90
C LEU A 172 10.16 14.16 -9.23
N ALA A 173 9.51 14.67 -8.18
CA ALA A 173 10.03 15.81 -7.42
C ALA A 173 11.36 15.49 -6.71
N ILE A 174 11.51 14.27 -6.17
CA ILE A 174 12.78 13.81 -5.59
C ILE A 174 13.85 13.71 -6.68
N LEU A 175 13.55 13.06 -7.81
CA LEU A 175 14.49 12.94 -8.93
C LEU A 175 14.98 14.32 -9.43
N ARG A 176 14.08 15.30 -9.55
CA ARG A 176 14.46 16.68 -9.90
C ARG A 176 15.40 17.29 -8.86
N ALA A 177 15.19 17.04 -7.57
CA ALA A 177 16.08 17.53 -6.52
C ALA A 177 17.48 16.89 -6.60
N VAL A 178 17.54 15.58 -6.83
CA VAL A 178 18.79 14.83 -7.07
C VAL A 178 19.53 15.40 -8.28
N ASN A 179 18.84 15.56 -9.41
CA ASN A 179 19.46 16.08 -10.64
C ASN A 179 19.92 17.53 -10.51
N ARG A 180 19.24 18.36 -9.70
CA ARG A 180 19.74 19.71 -9.37
C ARG A 180 21.06 19.66 -8.61
N ALA A 181 21.15 18.81 -7.58
CA ALA A 181 22.39 18.64 -6.81
C ALA A 181 23.54 18.09 -7.67
N ARG A 182 23.24 17.12 -8.55
CA ARG A 182 24.20 16.55 -9.50
C ARG A 182 24.73 17.58 -10.48
N LYS A 183 23.83 18.33 -11.12
CA LYS A 183 24.20 19.39 -12.06
C LYS A 183 25.07 20.46 -11.40
N ALA A 184 24.76 20.86 -10.17
CA ALA A 184 25.56 21.83 -9.42
C ALA A 184 26.98 21.33 -9.12
N ALA A 185 27.17 20.02 -9.01
CA ALA A 185 28.46 19.38 -8.79
C ALA A 185 29.15 18.88 -10.09
N GLY A 186 28.60 19.22 -11.27
CA GLY A 186 29.17 18.81 -12.56
C GLY A 186 28.94 17.34 -12.94
N PHE A 187 28.03 16.64 -12.27
CA PHE A 187 27.70 15.24 -12.60
C PHE A 187 26.54 15.12 -13.59
N GLU A 188 26.59 14.08 -14.43
CA GLU A 188 25.51 13.71 -15.34
C GLU A 188 24.18 13.44 -14.61
N PRO A 189 23.03 13.87 -15.16
CA PRO A 189 21.73 13.66 -14.53
C PRO A 189 21.29 12.19 -14.57
N VAL A 190 20.47 11.81 -13.59
CA VAL A 190 19.79 10.52 -13.52
C VAL A 190 18.58 10.52 -14.45
N SER A 191 18.41 9.46 -15.25
CA SER A 191 17.30 9.37 -16.19
C SER A 191 15.95 9.16 -15.50
N ALA A 192 14.90 9.86 -15.95
CA ALA A 192 13.54 9.64 -15.45
C ALA A 192 12.98 8.24 -15.75
N ARG A 193 13.62 7.50 -16.66
CA ARG A 193 13.26 6.11 -17.00
C ARG A 193 13.49 5.13 -15.83
N CYS A 194 14.28 5.50 -14.81
CA CYS A 194 14.46 4.67 -13.63
C CYS A 194 13.18 4.51 -12.78
N LEU A 195 12.23 5.44 -12.91
CA LEU A 195 10.99 5.40 -12.14
C LEU A 195 9.99 4.42 -12.74
N ARG A 196 9.43 3.55 -11.89
CA ARG A 196 8.27 2.72 -12.23
C ARG A 196 7.03 3.62 -12.37
N LEU A 197 6.61 3.93 -13.59
CA LEU A 197 5.45 4.83 -13.83
C LEU A 197 4.11 4.10 -14.06
N ARG A 198 4.13 2.77 -14.24
CA ARG A 198 2.93 1.97 -14.48
C ARG A 198 2.55 1.14 -13.27
N ARG A 199 1.29 1.28 -12.84
CA ARG A 199 0.72 0.51 -11.73
C ARG A 199 0.32 -0.89 -12.21
N ARG A 200 0.46 -1.88 -11.33
CA ARG A 200 -0.10 -3.22 -11.53
C ARG A 200 -1.48 -3.31 -10.87
N VAL A 201 -2.46 -3.88 -11.56
CA VAL A 201 -3.76 -4.20 -10.96
C VAL A 201 -3.60 -5.48 -10.14
N LEU A 202 -3.69 -5.36 -8.82
CA LEU A 202 -3.51 -6.48 -7.91
C LEU A 202 -4.85 -7.18 -7.63
N ARG A 203 -4.78 -8.43 -7.17
CA ARG A 203 -5.89 -9.17 -6.56
C ARG A 203 -5.71 -9.12 -5.04
N PRO A 204 -6.31 -8.16 -4.31
CA PRO A 204 -5.92 -7.83 -2.94
C PRO A 204 -6.00 -9.00 -1.95
N PHE A 205 -6.94 -9.93 -2.16
CA PHE A 205 -7.26 -11.02 -1.24
C PHE A 205 -6.68 -12.37 -1.70
N VAL A 206 -5.97 -12.41 -2.82
CA VAL A 206 -5.31 -13.63 -3.30
C VAL A 206 -3.85 -13.53 -2.95
N ARG A 207 -3.36 -14.46 -2.12
CA ARG A 207 -1.92 -14.63 -1.92
C ARG A 207 -1.33 -15.00 -3.29
N ALA A 208 -0.46 -14.16 -3.82
CA ALA A 208 0.33 -14.56 -4.98
C ALA A 208 1.00 -15.89 -4.61
N GLY A 209 0.81 -16.92 -5.43
CA GLY A 209 1.49 -18.20 -5.22
C GLY A 209 3.00 -17.96 -5.09
N PRO A 210 3.76 -18.89 -4.49
CA PRO A 210 5.21 -18.79 -4.54
C PRO A 210 5.62 -18.52 -5.98
N ILE A 211 6.50 -17.55 -6.20
CA ILE A 211 7.21 -17.43 -7.47
C ILE A 211 7.74 -18.84 -7.71
N ARG A 212 7.28 -19.53 -8.76
CA ARG A 212 7.97 -20.75 -9.18
C ARG A 212 9.36 -20.27 -9.55
N CYS A 213 10.31 -20.41 -8.63
CA CYS A 213 11.70 -20.50 -9.01
C CYS A 213 11.72 -21.58 -10.10
N LEU A 214 12.13 -21.18 -11.31
CA LEU A 214 12.50 -22.15 -12.31
C LEU A 214 13.51 -23.10 -11.65
N PRO A 215 13.42 -24.41 -11.89
CA PRO A 215 14.26 -25.37 -11.23
C PRO A 215 15.72 -24.99 -11.44
N GLU A 216 16.47 -25.02 -10.35
CA GLU A 216 17.89 -24.70 -10.25
C GLU A 216 18.75 -25.85 -10.82
N SER A 217 18.36 -26.39 -11.98
CA SER A 217 19.02 -27.49 -12.65
C SER A 217 19.71 -27.00 -13.92
N ASP A 218 20.75 -26.20 -13.75
CA ASP A 218 21.83 -26.12 -14.75
C ASP A 218 23.13 -25.51 -14.19
N ARG A 219 23.51 -25.91 -12.98
CA ARG A 219 24.90 -25.74 -12.52
C ARG A 219 25.72 -26.97 -12.89
N THR A 220 25.83 -27.23 -14.19
CA THR A 220 26.85 -28.14 -14.72
C THR A 220 28.16 -27.36 -14.74
N ARG A 221 28.93 -27.45 -13.65
CA ARG A 221 30.34 -27.04 -13.64
C ARG A 221 31.11 -27.92 -14.62
N PRO A 222 31.89 -27.37 -15.57
CA PRO A 222 32.85 -28.18 -16.29
C PRO A 222 33.99 -28.54 -15.32
N THR A 223 34.12 -29.83 -15.03
CA THR A 223 35.29 -30.38 -14.33
C THR A 223 36.47 -30.29 -15.29
N LEU A 224 37.35 -29.31 -15.11
CA LEU A 224 38.69 -29.36 -15.69
C LEU A 224 39.46 -30.46 -14.98
N VAL A 225 39.49 -31.65 -15.58
CA VAL A 225 40.45 -32.70 -15.21
C VAL A 225 41.81 -32.25 -15.73
N GLY A 226 42.66 -31.87 -14.78
CA GLY A 226 44.07 -31.60 -15.02
C GLY A 226 44.80 -32.89 -15.38
N ASP A 227 45.40 -32.85 -16.55
CA ASP A 227 46.34 -33.82 -17.08
C ASP A 227 47.60 -33.90 -16.19
N ARG A 228 47.91 -35.10 -15.70
CA ARG A 228 49.22 -35.47 -15.14
C ARG A 228 49.60 -36.87 -15.63
N ARG A 229 50.36 -36.88 -16.72
CA ARG A 229 51.53 -37.72 -17.04
C ARG A 229 51.48 -39.21 -16.71
N GLY A 230 51.50 -40.00 -17.79
CA GLY A 230 52.24 -41.26 -17.94
C GLY A 230 52.83 -41.28 -19.33
#